data_AF-A0A5B7EK88-F1
#
_entry.id   AF-A0A5B7EK88-F1
#
_cell.length_a   1.000
_cell.length_b   1.000
_cell.length_c   1.000
_cell.angle_alpha   90.00
_cell.angle_beta   90.00
_cell.angle_gamma   90.00
#
_symmetry.space_group_name_H-M   'P 1'
#
loop_
_entity.id
_entity.type
_entity.pdbx_description
1 polymer ?
#
loop_
_entity_poly.entity_id
_entity_poly.type
_entity_poly.pdbx_seq_one_letter_code
_entity_poly.pdbx_strand_id
1 'polypeptide(L)'
;MKSSSREPSLYKETILPSPTTTQNDVQIMKSPVEEWLEKLELVCTLQGITELHTVVPLRLVAGAFSIYQQLDSKDKTNFKQVKAALISAFAVDKFVAYDQFVTRWLRDGESVDVYLADLRRLAALFGGIPYVGLGCAFMVGLPASVNRILRAGSRLENLNITEIF
;
A
#
# COMPACT_ATOMS: atom_id res chain seq x y z
N MET A 1 47.42 34.09 -33.05
CA MET A 1 47.93 34.61 -31.77
C MET A 1 46.78 35.27 -31.01
N LYS A 2 46.65 34.90 -29.72
CA LYS A 2 45.90 35.48 -28.56
C LYS A 2 45.29 36.89 -28.75
N SER A 3 44.15 37.31 -28.16
CA SER A 3 43.57 37.10 -26.81
C SER A 3 42.22 37.87 -26.75
N SER A 4 41.10 37.33 -26.26
CA SER A 4 40.59 37.32 -24.86
C SER A 4 40.41 38.70 -24.17
N SER A 5 39.15 39.10 -23.93
CA SER A 5 38.62 40.03 -22.89
C SER A 5 37.24 40.55 -23.36
N ARG A 6 36.11 40.55 -22.63
CA ARG A 6 35.71 40.36 -21.22
C ARG A 6 34.22 39.93 -21.19
N GLU A 7 33.87 39.08 -20.22
CA GLU A 7 32.52 38.83 -19.65
C GLU A 7 31.89 40.11 -19.02
N PRO A 8 30.72 40.11 -18.32
CA PRO A 8 29.67 39.09 -18.05
C PRO A 8 28.23 39.66 -18.31
N SER A 9 27.12 38.93 -18.21
CA SER A 9 26.46 38.73 -16.91
C SER A 9 25.00 38.30 -17.08
N LEU A 10 24.55 37.53 -16.08
CA LEU A 10 23.16 37.30 -15.63
C LEU A 10 22.28 36.64 -16.70
N TYR A 11 21.91 35.36 -16.60
CA TYR A 11 21.22 34.75 -15.47
C TYR A 11 21.68 33.29 -15.32
N LYS A 12 22.20 32.93 -14.14
CA LYS A 12 22.24 31.52 -13.72
C LYS A 12 20.82 31.18 -13.28
N GLU A 13 20.04 30.52 -14.13
CA GLU A 13 18.89 29.76 -13.67
C GLU A 13 19.42 28.71 -12.70
N THR A 14 19.21 28.97 -11.41
CA THR A 14 19.36 27.98 -10.37
C THR A 14 18.27 26.96 -10.61
N ILE A 15 18.64 25.89 -11.31
CA ILE A 15 17.85 24.67 -11.37
C ILE A 15 17.74 24.17 -9.92
N LEU A 16 16.62 24.51 -9.27
CA LEU A 16 16.17 23.80 -8.09
C LEU A 16 16.08 22.32 -8.48
N PRO A 17 16.78 21.39 -7.80
CA PRO A 17 16.51 19.99 -8.00
C PRO A 17 15.06 19.75 -7.59
N SER A 18 14.25 19.31 -8.56
CA SER A 18 12.91 18.78 -8.32
C SER A 18 12.95 17.87 -7.10
N PRO A 19 11.97 17.94 -6.19
CA PRO A 19 11.91 16.98 -5.11
C PRO A 19 11.78 15.61 -5.74
N THR A 20 12.85 14.82 -5.65
CA THR A 20 12.83 13.39 -5.82
C THR A 20 11.73 12.91 -4.88
N THR A 21 10.55 12.59 -5.43
CA THR A 21 9.49 11.94 -4.68
C THR A 21 10.05 10.59 -4.30
N THR A 22 10.64 10.56 -3.12
CA THR A 22 11.05 9.38 -2.39
C THR A 22 9.86 8.44 -2.39
N GLN A 23 10.02 7.37 -3.17
CA GLN A 23 9.37 6.10 -2.94
C GLN A 23 9.41 5.80 -1.44
N ASN A 24 8.30 5.30 -0.89
CA ASN A 24 8.10 4.86 0.50
C ASN A 24 7.42 5.89 1.38
N ASP A 25 6.09 5.84 1.37
CA ASP A 25 5.32 5.47 2.56
C ASP A 25 3.92 5.03 2.09
N VAL A 26 3.89 3.94 1.32
CA VAL A 26 2.68 3.12 1.32
C VAL A 26 2.70 2.46 2.69
N GLN A 27 1.94 3.00 3.63
CA GLN A 27 1.64 2.31 4.87
C GLN A 27 0.85 1.06 4.49
N ILE A 28 1.56 -0.01 4.15
CA ILE A 28 1.00 -1.33 3.92
C ILE A 28 0.38 -1.69 5.27
N MET A 29 -0.94 -1.57 5.38
CA MET A 29 -1.65 -2.02 6.56
C MET A 29 -1.34 -3.50 6.72
N LYS A 30 -0.72 -3.84 7.84
CA LYS A 30 -0.28 -5.18 8.17
C LYS A 30 -1.50 -6.07 8.31
N SER A 31 -1.39 -7.32 7.86
CA SER A 31 -2.46 -8.28 8.11
C SER A 31 -2.65 -8.49 9.62
N PRO A 32 -3.83 -8.89 10.11
CA PRO A 32 -4.04 -9.20 11.53
C PRO A 32 -3.04 -10.24 12.08
N VAL A 33 -2.59 -11.15 11.21
CA VAL A 33 -1.58 -12.17 11.55
C VAL A 33 -0.20 -11.55 11.71
N GLU A 34 0.19 -10.62 10.83
CA GLU A 34 1.44 -9.86 10.97
C GLU A 34 1.45 -9.01 12.24
N GLU A 35 0.36 -8.27 12.51
CA GLU A 35 0.26 -7.45 13.73
C GLU A 35 0.36 -8.30 15.00
N TRP A 36 -0.28 -9.48 14.99
CA TRP A 36 -0.21 -10.40 16.12
C TRP A 36 1.21 -10.96 16.31
N LEU A 37 1.90 -11.33 15.23
CA LEU A 37 3.28 -11.82 15.27
C LEU A 37 4.25 -10.75 15.78
N GLU A 38 4.08 -9.49 15.38
CA GLU A 38 4.89 -8.37 15.88
C GLU A 38 4.67 -8.11 17.36
N LYS A 39 3.41 -8.17 17.82
CA LYS A 39 3.10 -8.07 19.25
C LYS A 39 3.73 -9.22 20.03
N LEU A 40 3.71 -10.45 19.49
CA LEU A 40 4.36 -11.60 20.11
C LEU A 40 5.87 -11.42 20.20
N GLU A 41 6.52 -10.96 19.13
CA GLU A 41 7.96 -10.63 19.13
C GLU A 41 8.30 -9.59 20.19
N LEU A 42 7.51 -8.52 20.28
CA LEU A 42 7.69 -7.47 21.29
C LEU A 42 7.55 -8.02 22.72
N VAL A 43 6.50 -8.79 23.00
CA VAL A 43 6.28 -9.37 24.33
C VAL A 43 7.40 -10.33 24.71
N CYS A 44 7.84 -11.21 23.80
CA CYS A 44 8.95 -12.11 24.05
C CYS A 44 10.26 -11.35 24.32
N THR A 45 10.52 -10.27 23.59
CA THR A 45 11.68 -9.40 23.81
C THR A 45 11.63 -8.76 25.20
N LEU A 46 10.48 -8.23 25.61
CA LEU A 46 10.28 -7.63 26.94
C LEU A 46 10.41 -8.63 28.08
N GLN A 47 10.11 -9.91 27.84
CA GLN A 47 10.18 -11.00 28.81
C GLN A 47 11.51 -11.77 28.79
N GLY A 48 12.45 -11.41 27.90
CA GLY A 48 13.73 -12.10 27.76
C GLY A 48 13.63 -13.52 27.19
N ILE A 49 12.55 -13.86 26.48
CA ILE A 49 12.35 -15.17 25.87
C ILE A 49 13.05 -15.20 24.51
N THR A 50 14.09 -16.03 24.37
CA THR A 50 14.85 -16.18 23.12
C THR A 50 14.25 -17.19 22.15
N GLU A 51 13.57 -18.22 22.66
CA GLU A 51 13.05 -19.33 21.87
C GLU A 51 11.60 -19.10 21.38
N LEU A 52 11.40 -18.11 20.52
CA LEU A 52 10.07 -17.74 19.99
C LEU A 52 9.29 -18.90 19.37
N HIS A 53 10.00 -19.82 18.71
CA HIS A 53 9.40 -20.96 18.03
C HIS A 53 8.62 -21.90 18.98
N THR A 54 8.93 -21.88 20.28
CA THR A 54 8.22 -22.64 21.32
C THR A 54 6.94 -21.95 21.79
N VAL A 55 6.90 -20.61 21.75
CA VAL A 55 5.78 -19.79 22.26
C VAL A 55 4.67 -19.68 21.24
N VAL A 56 5.03 -19.57 19.96
CA VAL A 56 4.08 -19.45 18.85
C VAL A 56 2.98 -20.51 18.90
N PRO A 57 3.27 -21.83 18.90
CA PRO A 57 2.24 -22.86 18.86
C PRO A 57 1.27 -22.83 20.06
N LEU A 58 1.69 -22.33 21.22
CA LEU A 58 0.84 -22.21 22.42
C LEU A 58 -0.30 -21.20 22.25
N ARG A 59 -0.16 -20.27 21.29
CA ARG A 59 -1.12 -19.19 21.05
C ARG A 59 -1.83 -19.31 19.71
N LEU A 60 -1.45 -20.27 18.87
CA LEU A 60 -2.15 -20.55 17.62
C LEU A 60 -3.46 -21.30 17.89
N VAL A 61 -4.53 -20.91 17.20
CA VAL A 61 -5.86 -21.52 17.35
C VAL A 61 -6.38 -21.95 15.98
N ALA A 62 -7.11 -23.07 15.95
CA ALA A 62 -7.82 -23.60 14.78
C ALA A 62 -6.93 -23.65 13.51
N GLY A 63 -7.33 -22.97 12.43
CA GLY A 63 -6.63 -22.99 11.14
C GLY A 63 -5.15 -22.61 11.26
N ALA A 64 -4.80 -21.67 12.13
CA ALA A 64 -3.41 -21.24 12.29
C ALA A 64 -2.53 -22.35 12.89
N PHE A 65 -3.08 -23.12 13.83
CA PHE A 65 -2.38 -24.28 14.40
C PHE A 65 -2.26 -25.42 13.39
N SER A 66 -3.26 -25.61 12.51
CA SER A 66 -3.19 -26.60 11.43
C SER A 66 -2.05 -26.30 10.45
N ILE A 67 -1.85 -25.03 10.07
CA ILE A 67 -0.71 -24.62 9.22
C ILE A 67 0.62 -24.94 9.91
N TYR A 68 0.74 -24.61 11.20
CA TYR A 68 1.92 -24.97 11.97
C TYR A 68 2.16 -26.48 12.00
N GLN A 69 1.13 -27.31 12.17
CA GLN A 69 1.28 -28.77 12.19
C GLN A 69 1.78 -29.33 10.86
N GLN A 70 1.37 -28.74 9.73
CA GLN A 70 1.79 -29.15 8.39
C GLN A 70 3.25 -28.83 8.07
N LEU A 71 3.91 -27.97 8.86
CA LEU A 71 5.33 -27.67 8.69
C LEU A 71 6.21 -28.86 9.08
N ASP A 72 7.33 -29.01 8.37
CA ASP A 72 8.36 -29.98 8.71
C ASP A 72 8.98 -29.68 10.08
N SER A 73 9.45 -30.73 10.77
CA SER A 73 10.10 -30.58 12.08
C SER A 73 11.28 -29.61 12.08
N LYS A 74 12.00 -29.52 10.95
CA LYS A 74 13.09 -28.56 10.76
C LYS A 74 12.59 -27.12 10.74
N ASP A 75 11.50 -26.86 10.03
CA ASP A 75 10.94 -25.51 9.89
C ASP A 75 10.26 -25.03 11.16
N LYS A 76 9.68 -25.95 11.95
CA LYS A 76 9.10 -25.65 13.27
C LYS A 76 10.11 -25.10 14.28
N THR A 77 11.39 -25.45 14.16
CA THR A 77 12.46 -24.90 15.03
C THR A 77 12.92 -23.51 14.59
N ASN A 78 12.54 -23.08 13.38
CA ASN A 78 12.93 -21.80 12.83
C ASN A 78 11.74 -20.84 12.82
N PHE A 79 11.73 -19.90 13.77
CA PHE A 79 10.67 -18.89 13.86
C PHE A 79 10.47 -18.10 12.56
N LYS A 80 11.52 -17.83 11.77
CA LYS A 80 11.38 -17.11 10.50
C LYS A 80 10.54 -17.91 9.49
N GLN A 81 10.71 -19.23 9.45
CA GLN A 81 9.94 -20.10 8.56
C GLN A 81 8.49 -20.22 9.03
N VAL A 82 8.27 -20.38 10.33
CA VAL A 82 6.92 -20.40 10.91
C VAL A 82 6.19 -19.09 10.64
N LYS A 83 6.86 -17.95 10.83
CA LYS A 83 6.33 -16.61 10.51
C LYS A 83 5.98 -16.49 9.03
N ALA A 84 6.87 -16.87 8.13
CA ALA A 84 6.60 -16.82 6.69
C ALA A 84 5.42 -17.70 6.28
N ALA A 85 5.33 -18.91 6.82
CA ALA A 85 4.24 -19.84 6.53
C ALA A 85 2.88 -19.31 7.02
N LEU A 86 2.83 -18.75 8.23
CA LEU A 86 1.61 -18.14 8.77
C LEU A 86 1.19 -16.91 7.93
N ILE A 87 2.12 -16.00 7.62
CA ILE A 87 1.82 -14.83 6.79
C ILE A 87 1.30 -15.27 5.42
N SER A 88 1.94 -16.26 4.80
CA SER A 88 1.53 -16.79 3.49
C SER A 88 0.15 -17.44 3.52
N ALA A 89 -0.13 -18.30 4.51
CA ALA A 89 -1.38 -19.03 4.60
C ALA A 89 -2.60 -18.13 4.86
N PHE A 90 -2.38 -16.98 5.50
CA PHE A 90 -3.43 -16.00 5.80
C PHE A 90 -3.34 -14.74 4.94
N ALA A 91 -2.48 -14.74 3.92
CA ALA A 91 -2.45 -13.66 2.96
C ALA A 91 -3.80 -13.58 2.23
N VAL A 92 -4.24 -12.37 1.96
CA VAL A 92 -5.43 -12.16 1.12
C VAL A 92 -5.10 -12.67 -0.28
N ASP A 93 -5.87 -13.65 -0.76
CA ASP A 93 -5.72 -14.17 -2.12
C ASP A 93 -5.89 -13.05 -3.15
N LYS A 94 -5.09 -13.07 -4.22
CA LYS A 94 -5.07 -12.01 -5.24
C LYS A 94 -6.42 -11.83 -5.94
N PHE A 95 -7.19 -12.90 -6.12
CA PHE A 95 -8.52 -12.82 -6.74
C PHE A 95 -9.54 -12.23 -5.77
N VAL A 96 -9.45 -12.61 -4.48
CA VAL A 96 -10.26 -11.99 -3.41
C VAL A 96 -9.92 -10.51 -3.26
N ALA A 97 -8.64 -10.14 -3.30
CA ALA A 97 -8.22 -8.74 -3.25
C ALA A 97 -8.74 -7.93 -4.44
N TYR A 98 -8.72 -8.51 -5.65
CA TYR A 98 -9.28 -7.89 -6.84
C TYR A 98 -10.81 -7.74 -6.74
N ASP A 99 -11.52 -8.77 -6.27
CA ASP A 99 -12.97 -8.72 -6.06
C ASP A 99 -13.35 -7.62 -5.05
N GLN A 100 -12.65 -7.55 -3.91
CA GLN A 100 -12.80 -6.48 -2.93
C GLN A 100 -12.49 -5.11 -3.51
N PHE A 101 -11.50 -5.01 -4.39
CA PHE A 101 -11.13 -3.77 -5.06
C PHE A 101 -12.23 -3.26 -5.99
N VAL A 102 -12.80 -4.12 -6.85
CA VAL A 102 -13.83 -3.71 -7.81
C VAL A 102 -15.19 -3.46 -7.15
N THR A 103 -15.45 -4.09 -6.00
CA THR A 103 -16.65 -3.87 -5.20
C THR A 103 -16.48 -2.81 -4.12
N ARG A 104 -15.39 -2.02 -4.15
CA ARG A 104 -15.12 -0.98 -3.15
C ARG A 104 -15.76 0.35 -3.50
N TRP A 105 -16.70 0.75 -2.65
CA TRP A 105 -17.36 2.06 -2.70
C TRP A 105 -17.00 2.86 -1.45
N LEU A 106 -16.94 4.18 -1.58
CA LEU A 106 -16.81 5.08 -0.43
C LEU A 106 -17.99 4.86 0.52
N ARG A 107 -17.71 4.51 1.78
CA ARG A 107 -18.73 4.21 2.78
C ARG A 107 -19.27 5.48 3.43
N ASP A 108 -20.49 5.42 3.94
CA ASP A 108 -21.07 6.53 4.70
C ASP A 108 -20.22 6.83 5.95
N GLY A 109 -19.82 8.10 6.10
CA GLY A 109 -18.96 8.55 7.20
C GLY A 109 -17.48 8.19 7.07
N GLU A 110 -17.06 7.48 6.02
CA GLU A 110 -15.66 7.24 5.72
C GLU A 110 -15.00 8.46 5.06
N SER A 111 -13.77 8.78 5.45
CA SER A 111 -13.01 9.84 4.79
C SER A 111 -12.42 9.36 3.45
N VAL A 112 -12.29 10.30 2.52
CA VAL A 112 -11.73 10.04 1.19
C VAL A 112 -10.31 9.47 1.25
N ASP A 113 -9.51 9.92 2.21
CA ASP A 113 -8.14 9.41 2.40
C ASP A 113 -8.13 7.94 2.83
N VAL A 114 -9.04 7.53 3.72
CA VAL A 114 -9.15 6.14 4.17
C VAL A 114 -9.60 5.24 3.02
N TYR A 115 -10.59 5.69 2.24
CA TYR A 115 -11.02 4.97 1.05
C TYR A 115 -9.89 4.79 0.03
N LEU A 116 -9.15 5.86 -0.28
CA LEU A 116 -8.05 5.81 -1.22
C LEU A 116 -6.87 4.97 -0.71
N ALA A 117 -6.57 5.03 0.59
CA ALA A 117 -5.57 4.18 1.23
C ALA A 117 -5.94 2.70 1.09
N ASP A 118 -7.21 2.36 1.29
CA ASP A 118 -7.70 0.99 1.16
C ASP A 118 -7.67 0.50 -0.30
N LEU A 119 -8.02 1.36 -1.27
CA LEU A 119 -7.86 1.04 -2.70
C LEU A 119 -6.40 0.75 -3.07
N ARG A 120 -5.45 1.56 -2.60
CA ARG A 120 -4.01 1.34 -2.82
C ARG A 120 -3.55 0.02 -2.21
N ARG A 121 -3.99 -0.26 -0.99
CA ARG A 121 -3.69 -1.51 -0.28
C ARG A 121 -4.21 -2.71 -1.05
N LEU A 122 -5.48 -2.69 -1.46
CA LEU A 122 -6.09 -3.77 -2.26
C LEU A 122 -5.38 -3.95 -3.59
N ALA A 123 -5.05 -2.86 -4.30
CA ALA A 123 -4.28 -2.91 -5.54
C ALA A 123 -2.92 -3.59 -5.35
N ALA A 124 -2.18 -3.24 -4.30
CA ALA A 124 -0.87 -3.83 -4.02
C ALA A 124 -0.92 -5.36 -3.84
N LEU A 125 -2.02 -5.90 -3.30
CA LEU A 125 -2.20 -7.33 -3.06
C LEU A 125 -2.33 -8.17 -4.34
N PHE A 126 -2.72 -7.57 -5.47
CA PHE A 126 -2.81 -8.26 -6.77
C PHE A 126 -1.79 -7.78 -7.81
N GLY A 127 -0.71 -7.13 -7.37
CA GLY A 127 0.40 -6.72 -8.24
C GLY A 127 0.44 -5.23 -8.59
N GLY A 128 -0.46 -4.44 -8.00
CA GLY A 128 -0.55 -3.00 -8.22
C GLY A 128 -1.27 -2.63 -9.52
N ILE A 129 -1.64 -1.35 -9.63
CA ILE A 129 -2.21 -0.77 -10.85
C ILE A 129 -1.58 0.60 -11.11
N PRO A 130 -1.50 1.04 -12.37
CA PRO A 130 -1.04 2.38 -12.69
C PRO A 130 -1.92 3.45 -12.01
N TYR A 131 -1.33 4.61 -11.71
CA TYR A 131 -2.02 5.72 -11.05
C TYR A 131 -3.33 6.12 -11.74
N VAL A 132 -3.35 6.12 -13.08
CA VAL A 132 -4.56 6.40 -13.86
C VAL A 132 -5.67 5.36 -13.60
N GLY A 133 -5.31 4.08 -13.51
CA GLY A 133 -6.26 3.01 -13.17
C GLY A 133 -6.82 3.15 -11.76
N LEU A 134 -5.96 3.54 -10.80
CA LEU A 134 -6.37 3.82 -9.43
C LEU A 134 -7.32 5.04 -9.36
N GLY A 135 -7.04 6.10 -10.12
CA GLY A 135 -7.90 7.28 -10.24
C GLY A 135 -9.26 6.93 -10.83
N CYS A 136 -9.31 6.07 -11.85
CA CYS A 136 -10.58 5.57 -12.40
C CYS A 136 -11.38 4.79 -11.36
N ALA A 137 -10.74 3.85 -10.63
CA ALA A 137 -11.41 3.07 -9.60
C ALA A 137 -11.94 3.96 -8.46
N PHE A 138 -11.13 4.91 -8.02
CA PHE A 138 -11.52 5.92 -7.03
C PHE A 138 -12.77 6.68 -7.47
N MET A 139 -12.78 7.20 -8.70
CA MET A 139 -13.93 7.93 -9.23
C MET A 139 -15.18 7.06 -9.30
N VAL A 140 -15.05 5.82 -9.78
CA VAL A 140 -16.17 4.88 -9.92
C VAL A 140 -16.82 4.54 -8.58
N GLY A 141 -16.04 4.37 -7.52
CA GLY A 141 -16.60 4.03 -6.20
C GLY A 141 -17.12 5.21 -5.39
N LEU A 142 -17.09 6.45 -5.91
CA LEU A 142 -17.76 7.59 -5.29
C LEU A 142 -19.28 7.53 -5.50
N PRO A 143 -20.08 8.12 -4.59
CA PRO A 143 -21.51 8.30 -4.80
C PRO A 143 -21.81 8.96 -6.15
N ALA A 144 -22.86 8.48 -6.84
CA ALA A 144 -23.17 8.90 -8.20
C ALA A 144 -23.32 10.42 -8.37
N SER A 145 -23.83 11.11 -7.34
CA SER A 145 -23.93 12.57 -7.31
C SER A 145 -22.57 13.26 -7.40
N VAL A 146 -21.59 12.80 -6.62
CA VAL A 146 -20.23 13.37 -6.57
C VAL A 146 -19.47 13.02 -7.85
N ASN A 147 -19.51 11.76 -8.29
CA ASN A 147 -18.84 11.33 -9.52
C ASN A 147 -19.34 12.13 -10.73
N ARG A 148 -20.67 12.33 -10.86
CA ARG A 148 -21.24 13.11 -11.96
C ARG A 148 -20.74 14.56 -11.98
N ILE A 149 -20.65 15.20 -10.82
CA ILE A 149 -20.13 16.57 -10.70
C ILE A 149 -18.65 16.63 -11.08
N LEU A 150 -17.83 15.75 -10.52
CA LEU A 150 -16.39 15.74 -10.78
C LEU A 150 -16.07 15.41 -12.24
N ARG A 151 -16.80 14.46 -12.85
CA ARG A 151 -16.64 14.12 -14.26
C ARG A 151 -17.16 15.23 -15.19
N ALA A 152 -18.13 16.02 -14.76
CA ALA A 152 -18.55 17.22 -15.50
C ALA A 152 -17.50 18.33 -15.41
N GLY A 153 -16.93 18.56 -14.22
CA GLY A 153 -15.84 19.51 -13.99
C GLY A 153 -14.58 19.18 -14.77
N SER A 154 -14.15 17.90 -14.80
CA SER A 154 -12.97 17.48 -15.57
C SER A 154 -13.17 17.64 -17.09
N ARG A 155 -14.40 17.56 -17.59
CA ARG A 155 -14.70 17.82 -19.00
C ARG A 155 -14.59 19.31 -19.33
N LEU A 156 -14.98 20.19 -18.40
CA LEU A 156 -14.84 21.64 -18.55
C LEU A 156 -13.37 22.08 -18.61
N GLU A 157 -12.48 21.45 -17.83
CA GLU A 157 -11.03 21.75 -17.85
C GLU A 157 -10.33 21.33 -19.15
N ASN A 158 -10.90 20.37 -19.88
CA ASN A 158 -10.40 19.92 -21.18
C ASN A 158 -11.00 20.70 -22.37
N LEU A 159 -11.96 21.59 -22.13
CA LEU A 159 -12.48 22.50 -23.16
C LEU A 159 -11.53 23.70 -23.24
N ASN A 160 -10.98 23.93 -24.43
CA ASN A 160 -10.25 25.16 -24.68
C ASN A 160 -11.26 26.32 -24.66
N ILE A 161 -10.86 27.51 -24.17
CA ILE A 161 -11.73 28.70 -24.11
C ILE A 161 -12.34 29.04 -25.48
N THR A 162 -11.70 28.60 -26.57
CA THR A 162 -12.17 28.73 -27.95
C THR A 162 -13.34 27.82 -28.32
N GLU A 163 -13.72 26.85 -27.49
CA GLU A 163 -14.86 25.94 -27.73
C GLU A 163 -16.11 26.32 -26.91
N ILE A 164 -16.00 27.37 -26.09
CA ILE A 164 -17.09 27.88 -25.24
C ILE A 164 -17.85 29.03 -25.92
N PHE A 165 -17.34 29.58 -27.03
CA PHE A 165 -17.95 30.67 -27.80
C PHE A 165 -18.19 30.30 -29.26
#